data_AF-A0A3C0Z2H6-F1
#
_entry.id   AF-A0A3C0Z2H6-F1
#
_cell.length_a   1.000
_cell.length_b   1.000
_cell.length_c   1.000
_cell.angle_alpha   90.00
_cell.angle_beta   90.00
_cell.angle_gamma   90.00
#
_symmetry.space_group_name_H-M   'P 1'
#
loop_
_entity.id
_entity.type
_entity.pdbx_description
1 polymer ?
#
loop_
_entity_poly.entity_id
_entity_poly.type
_entity_poly.pdbx_seq_one_letter_code
_entity_poly.pdbx_strand_id
1 'polypeptide(L)'
;APFACTGSEKALDPACVTNCPVYALHFGDLDDPESQVSMAIGAKPSFRLKDELNTQPKVYYIGAPPPGGDTRQIEPVKGRE
;
A
#
# COMPACT_ATOMS: atom_id res chain seq x y z
N ALA A 1 15.61 -2.74 4.77
CA ALA A 1 15.36 -4.20 4.65
C ALA A 1 14.29 -4.39 3.57
N PRO A 2 14.57 -5.09 2.47
CA PRO A 2 13.63 -5.18 1.37
C PRO A 2 12.46 -6.08 1.79
N PHE A 3 11.24 -5.60 1.56
CA PHE A 3 9.98 -6.23 1.93
C PHE A 3 9.67 -7.47 1.06
N ALA A 4 10.59 -8.41 0.91
CA ALA A 4 10.37 -9.63 0.13
C ALA A 4 9.62 -10.67 0.98
N CYS A 5 8.37 -10.97 0.60
CA CYS A 5 7.61 -12.06 1.21
C CYS A 5 8.02 -13.41 0.59
N THR A 6 8.56 -14.28 1.44
CA THR A 6 9.04 -15.66 1.22
C THR A 6 10.47 -15.78 0.68
N GLY A 7 11.31 -16.47 1.46
CA GLY A 7 12.75 -16.52 1.28
C GLY A 7 13.17 -17.28 0.02
N SER A 8 13.85 -16.57 -0.89
CA SER A 8 15.00 -17.01 -1.67
C SER A 8 15.30 -15.87 -2.64
N GLU A 9 16.46 -15.20 -2.50
CA GLU A 9 17.38 -14.70 -3.55
C GLU A 9 16.88 -14.09 -4.88
N LYS A 10 15.58 -13.92 -5.07
CA LYS A 10 14.92 -13.36 -6.24
C LYS A 10 13.78 -12.50 -5.72
N ALA A 11 13.78 -11.22 -6.10
CA ALA A 11 12.69 -10.31 -5.81
C ALA A 11 11.43 -10.82 -6.54
N LEU A 12 10.58 -11.56 -5.84
CA LEU A 12 9.26 -11.96 -6.34
C LEU A 12 8.22 -11.01 -5.78
N ASP A 13 7.29 -10.61 -6.64
CA ASP A 13 6.12 -9.84 -6.24
C ASP A 13 5.23 -10.64 -5.29
N PRO A 14 4.59 -9.96 -4.31
CA PRO A 14 3.71 -10.63 -3.36
C PRO A 14 2.49 -11.23 -4.07
N ALA A 15 1.96 -12.32 -3.52
CA ALA A 15 0.85 -13.05 -4.11
C ALA A 15 -0.36 -12.16 -4.49
N CYS A 16 -0.68 -11.16 -3.68
CA CYS A 16 -1.78 -10.23 -3.95
C CYS A 16 -1.56 -9.37 -5.21
N VAL A 17 -0.31 -9.03 -5.53
CA VAL A 17 0.05 -8.29 -6.75
C VAL A 17 -0.01 -9.22 -7.96
N THR A 18 0.63 -10.38 -7.86
CA THR A 18 0.67 -11.38 -8.95
C THR A 18 -0.71 -11.92 -9.31
N ASN A 19 -1.60 -12.07 -8.33
CA ASN A 19 -2.95 -12.61 -8.54
C ASN A 19 -3.97 -11.55 -8.97
N CYS A 20 -3.62 -10.27 -9.00
CA CYS A 20 -4.59 -9.21 -9.32
C CYS A 20 -4.80 -9.11 -10.84
N PRO A 21 -5.97 -9.49 -11.39
CA PRO A 21 -6.20 -9.44 -12.83
C PRO A 21 -6.35 -8.00 -13.37
N VAL A 22 -6.70 -7.05 -12.50
CA VAL A 22 -6.92 -5.65 -12.85
C VAL A 22 -5.74 -4.74 -12.51
N TYR A 23 -4.62 -5.30 -12.04
CA TYR A 23 -3.39 -4.57 -11.71
C TYR A 23 -3.62 -3.39 -10.74
N ALA A 24 -4.51 -3.57 -9.75
CA ALA A 24 -4.84 -2.54 -8.77
C ALA A 24 -3.78 -2.37 -7.67
N LEU A 25 -2.91 -3.36 -7.48
CA LEU A 25 -1.86 -3.36 -6.46
C LEU A 25 -0.50 -3.30 -7.14
N HIS A 26 0.36 -2.38 -6.69
CA HIS A 26 1.75 -2.26 -7.11
C HIS A 26 2.66 -2.42 -5.90
N PHE A 27 3.77 -3.12 -6.08
CA PHE A 27 4.77 -3.34 -5.04
C PHE A 27 6.16 -2.98 -5.57
N GLY A 28 7.01 -2.41 -4.71
CA GLY A 28 8.31 -1.88 -5.12
C GLY A 28 9.01 -1.10 -4.01
N ASP A 29 10.15 -0.51 -4.35
CA ASP A 29 10.93 0.32 -3.44
C ASP A 29 10.46 1.79 -3.50
N LEU A 30 10.21 2.39 -2.33
CA LEU A 30 9.83 3.80 -2.22
C LEU A 30 11.04 4.73 -2.26
N ASP A 31 12.23 4.21 -1.95
CA ASP A 31 13.47 5.00 -1.95
C ASP A 31 14.05 5.11 -3.38
N ASP A 32 13.63 4.25 -4.31
CA ASP A 32 13.99 4.30 -5.72
C ASP A 32 12.99 5.16 -6.52
N PRO A 33 13.40 6.31 -7.09
CA PRO A 33 12.52 7.16 -7.87
C PRO A 33 12.08 6.54 -9.21
N GLU A 34 12.83 5.57 -9.74
CA GLU A 34 12.49 4.87 -10.98
C GLU A 34 11.53 3.69 -10.73
N SER A 35 11.15 3.43 -9.48
CA SER A 35 10.20 2.38 -9.15
C SER A 35 8.79 2.71 -9.62
N GLN A 36 8.02 1.69 -9.99
CA GLN A 36 6.62 1.86 -10.39
C GLN A 36 5.77 2.51 -9.28
N VAL A 37 6.09 2.22 -8.02
CA VAL A 37 5.35 2.76 -6.87
C VAL A 37 5.65 4.26 -6.69
N SER A 38 6.93 4.65 -6.75
CA SER A 38 7.36 6.04 -6.65
C SER A 38 6.77 6.91 -7.77
N MET A 39 6.81 6.41 -9.01
CA MET A 39 6.18 7.08 -10.15
C MET A 39 4.66 7.19 -10.00
N ALA A 40 3.98 6.13 -9.54
CA ALA A 40 2.52 6.13 -9.38
C ALA A 40 2.05 7.13 -8.30
N ILE A 41 2.78 7.23 -7.19
CA ILE A 41 2.51 8.19 -6.11
C ILE A 41 2.72 9.63 -6.58
N GLY A 42 3.75 9.89 -7.40
CA GLY A 42 4.02 11.23 -7.94
C GLY A 42 3.03 11.67 -9.03
N ALA A 43 2.46 10.71 -9.78
CA ALA A 43 1.59 11.02 -10.92
C ALA A 43 0.14 11.39 -10.56
N LYS A 44 -0.36 10.96 -9.40
CA LYS A 44 -1.78 11.10 -9.01
C LYS A 44 -1.90 11.46 -7.53
N PRO A 45 -3.00 12.13 -7.12
CA PRO A 45 -3.25 12.38 -5.70
C PRO A 45 -3.32 11.04 -4.96
N SER A 46 -2.55 10.95 -3.88
CA SER A 46 -2.48 9.78 -3.02
C SER A 46 -2.59 10.17 -1.56
N PHE A 47 -3.04 9.24 -0.72
CA PHE A 47 -3.13 9.44 0.72
C PHE A 47 -2.72 8.18 1.48
N ARG A 48 -2.36 8.38 2.75
CA ARG A 48 -2.07 7.31 3.70
C ARG A 48 -3.26 7.14 4.65
N LEU A 49 -3.65 5.89 4.89
CA LEU A 49 -4.79 5.61 5.75
C LEU A 49 -4.41 5.83 7.22
N LYS A 50 -5.23 6.62 7.93
CA LYS A 50 -5.05 6.94 9.35
C LYS A 50 -3.67 7.52 9.68
N ASP A 51 -3.17 8.42 8.83
CA ASP A 51 -1.86 9.04 9.00
C ASP A 51 -1.73 9.83 10.30
N GLU A 52 -2.86 10.33 10.82
CA GLU A 52 -2.97 11.04 12.10
C GLU A 52 -2.50 10.21 13.32
N LEU A 53 -2.47 8.88 13.20
CA LEU A 53 -2.01 8.00 14.27
C LEU A 53 -0.48 7.87 14.33
N ASN A 54 0.27 8.57 13.47
CA ASN A 54 1.75 8.56 13.41
C ASN A 54 2.35 7.15 13.26
N THR A 55 1.59 6.20 12.70
CA THR A 55 2.05 4.82 12.46
C THR A 55 2.95 4.68 11.24
N GLN A 56 3.13 5.76 10.49
CA GLN A 56 3.98 5.84 9.29
C GLN A 56 3.73 4.67 8.31
N PRO A 57 2.47 4.47 7.87
CA PRO A 57 2.13 3.35 7.01
C PRO A 57 2.84 3.48 5.66
N LYS A 58 3.34 2.36 5.14
CA LYS A 58 4.01 2.27 3.83
C LYS A 58 3.04 1.86 2.71
N VAL A 59 1.76 2.12 2.91
CA VAL A 59 0.69 1.80 1.94
C VAL A 59 0.04 3.11 1.51
N TYR A 60 0.01 3.34 0.21
CA TYR A 60 -0.52 4.55 -0.41
C TYR A 60 -1.74 4.19 -1.26
N TYR A 61 -2.83 4.91 -1.05
CA TYR A 61 -4.04 4.77 -1.84
C TYR A 61 -4.06 5.86 -2.90
N ILE A 62 -4.24 5.48 -4.16
CA ILE A 62 -4.13 6.37 -5.32
C ILE A 62 -5.50 6.52 -5.97
N GLY A 63 -5.86 7.75 -6.34
CA GLY A 63 -7.07 8.02 -7.15
C GLY A 63 -8.39 8.02 -6.37
N ALA A 64 -8.35 7.96 -5.05
CA ALA A 64 -9.51 8.19 -4.19
C ALA A 64 -9.17 9.27 -3.15
N PRO A 65 -10.13 10.14 -2.78
CA PRO A 65 -9.96 10.99 -1.60
C PRO A 65 -9.90 10.12 -0.33
N PRO A 66 -9.27 10.62 0.74
CA PRO A 66 -9.30 9.95 2.03
C PRO A 66 -10.77 9.70 2.47
N PRO A 67 -11.03 8.59 3.17
CA PRO A 67 -12.36 8.29 3.67
C PRO A 67 -12.88 9.44 4.54
N GLY A 68 -14.03 10.02 4.15
CA GLY A 68 -14.69 11.10 4.89
C GLY A 68 -15.48 10.59 6.10
N GLY A 69 -16.16 11.51 6.79
CA GLY A 69 -16.95 11.22 8.00
C GLY A 69 -18.09 10.22 7.82
N ASP A 70 -18.56 10.00 6.59
CA ASP A 70 -19.59 9.01 6.25
C ASP A 70 -19.06 7.57 6.18
N THR A 71 -17.74 7.38 6.30
CA THR A 71 -17.12 6.05 6.23
C THR A 71 -17.31 5.34 7.57
N ARG A 72 -18.24 4.38 7.62
CA ARG A 72 -18.48 3.58 8.81
C ARG A 72 -17.60 2.33 8.83
N GLN A 73 -17.02 2.04 9.99
CA GLN A 73 -16.44 0.74 10.26
C GLN A 73 -17.57 -0.29 10.36
N ILE A 74 -17.54 -1.32 9.49
CA ILE A 74 -18.60 -2.34 9.44
C ILE A 74 -18.45 -3.33 10.60
N GLU A 75 -17.20 -3.67 10.95
CA GLU A 75 -16.88 -4.61 12.02
C GLU A 75 -15.79 -4.04 12.95
N PRO A 76 -15.88 -4.23 14.27
CA PRO A 76 -14.85 -3.78 15.21
C PRO A 76 -13.50 -4.47 14.92
N VAL A 77 -12.40 -3.72 15.01
CA VAL A 77 -11.04 -4.29 14.85
C VAL A 77 -10.76 -5.11 16.10
N LYS A 78 -10.75 -6.44 15.96
CA LYS A 78 -10.23 -7.31 17.02
C LYS A 78 -8.70 -7.18 17.00
N GLY A 79 -8.16 -6.36 17.92
CA GLY A 79 -6.72 -6.29 18.13
C GLY A 79 -6.15 -7.67 18.47
N ARG A 80 -4.88 -7.92 18.14
CA ARG A 80 -4.16 -9.04 18.74
C ARG A 80 -3.85 -8.66 20.19
N GLU A 81 -4.24 -9.53 21.12
CA GLU A 81 -3.89 -9.47 22.53
C GLU A 81 -2.39 -9.70 22.75
#